data_AF-A0A935BEE7-F1
#
_entry.id   AF-A0A935BEE7-F1
#
_cell.length_a   1.000
_cell.length_b   1.000
_cell.length_c   1.000
_cell.angle_alpha   90.00
_cell.angle_beta   90.00
_cell.angle_gamma   90.00
#
_symmetry.space_group_name_H-M   'P 1'
#
loop_
_entity.id
_entity.type
_entity.pdbx_description
1 polymer ?
#
loop_
_entity_poly.entity_id
_entity_poly.type
_entity_poly.pdbx_seq_one_letter_code
_entity_poly.pdbx_strand_id
1 'polypeptide(L)'
;MALYSSVFVKWFISPGADYLFEIMCIPVALVLDASIHQLFGNTPGKAMLGLKVELRGESILSYSQYLGRNFSMWAKGMACGVPVISFFSMINQSVRIADGKQASYDESGGYNLRAKPIGWVQVIGFGMAYLSLIVGIMLLKRIGLYH
;
A
#
# COMPACT_ATOMS: atom_id res chain seq x y z
N MET A 1 -34.61 -2.13 -5.35
CA MET A 1 -34.02 -3.39 -4.83
C MET A 1 -32.67 -3.03 -4.25
N ALA A 2 -32.53 -2.95 -2.93
CA ALA A 2 -31.25 -2.56 -2.33
C ALA A 2 -30.25 -3.71 -2.52
N LEU A 3 -29.18 -3.46 -3.27
CA LEU A 3 -28.07 -4.42 -3.47
C LEU A 3 -27.25 -4.66 -2.20
N TYR A 4 -27.57 -3.99 -1.09
CA TYR A 4 -26.80 -4.02 0.15
C TYR A 4 -27.60 -4.60 1.30
N SER A 5 -26.95 -5.45 2.09
CA SER A 5 -27.49 -5.94 3.35
C SER A 5 -27.69 -4.78 4.32
N SER A 6 -28.92 -4.63 4.83
CA SER A 6 -29.25 -3.63 5.86
C SER A 6 -28.45 -3.83 7.15
N VAL A 7 -27.97 -5.04 7.40
CA VAL A 7 -27.08 -5.38 8.53
C VAL A 7 -25.67 -4.82 8.30
N PHE A 8 -25.13 -4.98 7.08
CA PHE A 8 -23.80 -4.47 6.73
C PHE A 8 -23.75 -2.95 6.80
N VAL A 9 -24.76 -2.26 6.25
CA VAL A 9 -24.81 -0.79 6.26
C VAL A 9 -24.89 -0.25 7.69
N LYS A 10 -25.72 -0.85 8.55
CA LYS A 10 -25.81 -0.47 9.97
C LYS A 10 -24.50 -0.69 10.72
N TRP A 11 -23.82 -1.81 10.46
CA TRP A 11 -22.52 -2.06 11.04
C TRP A 11 -21.49 -1.03 10.56
N PHE A 12 -21.38 -0.76 9.27
CA PHE A 12 -20.39 0.15 8.69
C PHE A 12 -20.51 1.60 9.20
N ILE A 13 -21.73 2.08 9.45
CA ILE A 13 -21.97 3.44 9.97
C ILE A 13 -21.72 3.52 11.49
N SER A 14 -21.54 2.38 12.18
CA SER A 14 -21.26 2.38 13.61
C SER A 14 -19.87 2.97 13.91
N PRO A 15 -19.72 3.81 14.95
CA PRO A 15 -18.42 4.39 15.31
C PRO A 15 -17.37 3.30 15.54
N GLY A 16 -16.25 3.33 14.81
CA GLY A 16 -15.18 2.35 14.93
C GLY A 16 -15.22 1.22 13.88
N ALA A 17 -16.37 0.97 13.24
CA ALA A 17 -16.50 -0.08 12.23
C ALA A 17 -15.81 0.29 10.91
N ASP A 18 -15.75 1.59 10.61
CA ASP A 18 -14.95 2.18 9.54
C ASP A 18 -13.47 1.79 9.63
N TYR A 19 -12.85 1.96 10.81
CA TYR A 19 -11.44 1.60 11.02
C TYR A 19 -11.19 0.08 10.90
N LEU A 20 -12.09 -0.73 11.45
CA LEU A 20 -11.99 -2.19 11.34
C LEU A 20 -12.14 -2.65 9.89
N PHE A 21 -13.06 -2.04 9.15
CA PHE A 21 -13.25 -2.30 7.74
C PHE A 21 -11.99 -1.94 6.93
N GLU A 22 -11.39 -0.78 7.19
CA GLU A 22 -10.13 -0.37 6.57
C GLU A 22 -9.00 -1.37 6.83
N ILE A 23 -8.82 -1.79 8.09
CA ILE A 23 -7.81 -2.80 8.46
C ILE A 23 -8.05 -4.11 7.70
N MET A 24 -9.31 -4.54 7.56
CA MET A 24 -9.66 -5.75 6.81
C MET A 24 -9.49 -5.61 5.29
N CYS A 25 -9.60 -4.40 4.74
CA CYS A 25 -9.34 -4.15 3.33
C CYS A 25 -7.84 -4.24 2.98
N ILE A 26 -6.94 -3.96 3.93
CA ILE A 26 -5.49 -3.96 3.66
C ILE A 26 -4.99 -5.33 3.15
N PRO A 27 -5.26 -6.47 3.81
CA PRO A 27 -4.88 -7.80 3.28
C PRO A 27 -5.33 -8.05 1.84
N VAL A 28 -6.55 -7.62 1.49
CA VAL A 28 -7.08 -7.74 0.12
C VAL A 28 -6.25 -6.88 -0.84
N ALA A 29 -5.92 -5.66 -0.45
CA ALA A 29 -5.05 -4.79 -1.22
C ALA A 29 -3.63 -5.37 -1.40
N LEU A 30 -3.08 -6.05 -0.39
CA LEU A 30 -1.76 -6.70 -0.48
C LEU A 30 -1.74 -7.87 -1.47
N VAL A 31 -2.83 -8.64 -1.53
CA VAL A 31 -3.03 -9.71 -2.52
C VAL A 31 -3.10 -9.11 -3.92
N LEU A 32 -3.91 -8.06 -4.11
CA LEU A 32 -4.00 -7.36 -5.40
C LEU A 32 -2.65 -6.76 -5.82
N ASP A 33 -1.90 -6.15 -4.90
CA ASP A 33 -0.55 -5.62 -5.18
C ASP A 33 0.41 -6.73 -5.63
N ALA A 34 0.34 -7.92 -5.02
CA ALA A 34 1.14 -9.07 -5.42
C ALA A 34 0.71 -9.62 -6.79
N SER A 35 -0.59 -9.65 -7.10
CA SER A 35 -1.09 -10.05 -8.41
C SER A 35 -0.63 -9.08 -9.50
N ILE A 36 -0.71 -7.77 -9.26
CA ILE A 36 -0.22 -6.74 -10.18
C ILE A 36 1.30 -6.88 -10.36
N HIS A 37 2.05 -7.08 -9.27
CA HIS A 37 3.49 -7.32 -9.35
C HIS A 37 3.83 -8.53 -10.22
N GLN A 38 3.08 -9.63 -10.12
CA GLN A 38 3.31 -10.82 -10.94
C GLN A 38 3.07 -10.56 -12.44
N LEU A 39 2.11 -9.69 -12.78
CA LEU A 39 1.78 -9.34 -14.17
C LEU A 39 2.80 -8.38 -14.79
N PHE A 40 3.29 -7.40 -14.03
CA PHE A 40 4.11 -6.31 -14.55
C PHE A 40 5.59 -6.34 -14.11
N GLY A 41 5.96 -7.27 -13.23
CA GLY A 41 7.30 -7.36 -12.60
C GLY A 41 7.63 -6.22 -11.63
N ASN A 42 6.75 -5.21 -11.53
CA ASN A 42 6.72 -4.15 -10.53
C ASN A 42 5.32 -3.54 -10.52
N THR A 43 4.90 -2.93 -9.41
CA THR A 43 3.60 -2.24 -9.40
C THR A 43 3.73 -0.87 -10.06
N PRO A 44 2.72 -0.38 -10.82
CA PRO A 44 2.80 0.91 -11.53
C PRO A 44 3.18 2.07 -10.62
N GLY A 45 2.63 2.12 -9.39
CA GLY A 45 2.96 3.15 -8.41
C GLY A 45 4.43 3.09 -7.95
N LYS A 46 4.96 1.88 -7.68
CA LYS A 46 6.38 1.72 -7.30
C LYS A 46 7.31 2.06 -8.47
N ALA A 47 6.93 1.70 -9.70
CA ALA A 47 7.67 2.03 -10.90
C ALA A 47 7.74 3.56 -11.15
N MET A 48 6.63 4.27 -10.93
CA MET A 48 6.60 5.75 -11.01
C MET A 48 7.53 6.41 -10.00
N LEU A 49 7.66 5.81 -8.81
CA LEU A 49 8.56 6.30 -7.76
C LEU A 49 10.01 5.82 -7.91
N GLY A 50 10.35 5.14 -9.02
CA GLY A 50 11.69 4.59 -9.24
C GLY A 50 12.07 3.48 -8.26
N LEU A 51 11.09 2.94 -7.52
CA LEU A 51 11.27 1.89 -6.54
C LEU A 51 11.09 0.53 -7.21
N LYS A 52 12.09 -0.33 -7.09
CA LYS A 52 11.98 -1.74 -7.47
C LYS A 52 12.51 -2.63 -6.37
N VAL A 53 11.74 -3.67 -6.06
CA VAL A 53 12.09 -4.68 -5.07
C VAL A 53 12.70 -5.84 -5.82
N GLU A 54 13.89 -6.28 -5.41
CA GLU A 54 14.56 -7.41 -6.04
C GLU A 54 15.15 -8.32 -4.97
N LEU A 55 15.08 -9.64 -5.21
CA LEU A 55 15.82 -10.60 -4.41
C LEU A 55 17.25 -10.71 -4.94
N ARG A 56 18.21 -11.04 -4.08
CA ARG A 56 19.62 -11.17 -4.48
C ARG A 56 19.77 -12.27 -5.54
N GLY A 57 19.95 -11.87 -6.80
CA GLY A 57 20.13 -12.78 -7.94
C GLY A 57 18.88 -13.01 -8.79
N GLU A 58 17.71 -12.48 -8.40
CA GLU A 58 16.47 -12.60 -9.18
C GLU A 58 16.04 -11.23 -9.71
N SER A 59 15.60 -11.19 -10.97
CA SER A 59 15.12 -9.97 -11.63
C SER A 59 13.69 -9.60 -11.26
N ILE A 60 12.88 -10.59 -10.83
CA ILE A 60 11.46 -10.48 -10.45
C ILE A 60 11.20 -11.49 -9.33
N LEU A 61 10.55 -11.04 -8.25
CA LEU A 61 10.09 -11.93 -7.17
C LEU A 61 8.90 -12.78 -7.60
N SER A 62 8.88 -14.05 -7.18
CA SER A 62 7.67 -14.87 -7.31
C SER A 62 6.51 -14.29 -6.48
N TYR A 63 5.29 -14.59 -6.90
CA TYR A 63 4.07 -14.15 -6.22
C TYR A 63 4.09 -14.45 -4.72
N SER A 64 4.49 -15.66 -4.29
CA SER A 64 4.51 -16.05 -2.87
C SER A 64 5.57 -15.31 -2.06
N GLN A 65 6.77 -15.09 -2.62
CA GLN A 65 7.81 -14.30 -1.99
C GLN A 65 7.35 -12.85 -1.80
N TYR A 66 6.80 -12.25 -2.86
CA TYR A 66 6.33 -10.87 -2.84
C TYR A 66 5.12 -10.67 -1.92
N LEU A 67 4.16 -11.61 -1.93
CA LEU A 67 3.01 -11.61 -1.03
C LEU A 67 3.46 -11.77 0.43
N GLY A 68 4.36 -12.71 0.72
CA GLY A 68 4.92 -12.92 2.06
C GLY A 68 5.63 -11.66 2.57
N ARG A 69 6.37 -10.97 1.70
CA ARG A 69 6.99 -9.67 2.01
C ARG A 69 5.94 -8.60 2.31
N ASN A 70 4.88 -8.50 1.51
CA ASN A 70 3.78 -7.55 1.72
C ASN A 70 3.09 -7.78 3.07
N PHE A 71 2.80 -9.03 3.43
CA PHE A 71 2.23 -9.38 4.74
C PHE A 71 3.21 -9.10 5.89
N SER A 72 4.50 -9.38 5.72
CA SER A 72 5.54 -9.03 6.69
C SER A 72 5.61 -7.52 6.92
N MET A 73 5.53 -6.71 5.84
CA MET A 73 5.47 -5.26 5.92
C MET A 73 4.24 -4.77 6.67
N TRP A 74 3.06 -5.33 6.37
CA TRP A 74 1.83 -4.96 7.08
C TRP A 74 1.87 -5.33 8.57
N ALA A 75 2.32 -6.53 8.92
CA ALA A 75 2.40 -6.97 10.30
C ALA A 75 3.52 -6.27 11.08
N LYS A 76 4.77 -6.31 10.59
CA LYS A 76 5.94 -5.79 11.32
C LYS A 76 6.16 -4.31 11.08
N GLY A 77 6.02 -3.85 9.83
CA GLY A 77 6.25 -2.46 9.45
C GLY A 77 5.10 -1.52 9.81
N MET A 78 3.86 -2.00 9.75
CA MET A 78 2.66 -1.20 10.02
C MET A 78 1.87 -1.65 11.24
N ALA A 79 2.33 -2.64 12.01
CA ALA A 79 1.61 -3.15 13.19
C ALA A 79 0.13 -3.47 12.89
N CYS A 80 -0.11 -4.13 11.74
CA CYS A 80 -1.42 -4.46 11.20
C CYS A 80 -2.33 -3.25 10.88
N GLY A 81 -1.78 -2.03 10.82
CA GLY A 81 -2.53 -0.81 10.57
C GLY A 81 -3.18 -0.19 11.81
N VAL A 82 -2.79 -0.62 13.02
CA VAL A 82 -3.29 -0.01 14.26
C VAL A 82 -2.70 1.41 14.40
N PRO A 83 -3.48 2.51 14.30
CA PRO A 83 -2.96 3.84 13.97
C PRO A 83 -1.78 4.35 14.82
N VAL A 84 -1.88 4.19 16.14
CA VAL A 84 -0.82 4.67 17.06
C VAL A 84 0.42 3.77 16.98
N ILE A 85 0.22 2.45 16.92
CA ILE A 85 1.30 1.48 16.90
C ILE A 85 2.00 1.47 15.53
N SER A 86 1.23 1.62 14.46
CA SER A 86 1.72 1.71 13.08
C SER A 86 2.65 2.91 12.92
N PHE A 87 2.30 4.05 13.54
CA PHE A 87 3.13 5.25 13.52
C PHE A 87 4.50 5.02 14.17
N PHE A 88 4.53 4.48 15.39
CA PHE A 88 5.80 4.16 16.05
C PHE A 88 6.59 3.09 15.29
N SER A 89 5.93 2.10 14.72
CA SER A 89 6.61 1.10 13.89
C SER A 89 7.26 1.75 12.67
N MET A 90 6.55 2.63 11.97
CA MET A 90 7.07 3.36 10.81
C MET A 90 8.26 4.27 11.17
N ILE A 91 8.21 4.95 12.32
CA ILE A 91 9.35 5.72 12.84
C ILE A 91 10.55 4.80 13.05
N ASN A 92 10.35 3.66 13.72
CA ASN A 92 11.41 2.69 13.96
C ASN A 92 12.01 2.15 12.65
N GLN A 93 11.18 1.86 11.64
CA GLN A 93 11.69 1.48 10.31
C GLN A 93 12.48 2.61 9.65
N SER A 94 12.03 3.85 9.77
CA SER A 94 12.69 5.03 9.19
C SER A 94 14.07 5.26 9.82
N VAL A 95 14.19 5.14 11.14
CA VAL A 95 15.46 5.22 11.86
C VAL A 95 16.42 4.13 11.40
N ARG A 96 15.94 2.88 11.27
CA ARG A 96 16.78 1.77 10.78
C ARG A 96 17.35 2.04 9.38
N ILE A 97 16.52 2.54 8.47
CA ILE A 97 16.93 2.87 7.11
C ILE A 97 17.94 4.03 7.11
N ALA A 98 17.73 5.04 7.96
CA ALA A 98 18.68 6.15 8.13
C ALA A 98 20.04 5.68 8.65
N ASP A 99 20.07 4.66 9.51
CA ASP A 99 21.28 4.00 10.00
C ASP A 99 21.95 3.06 8.96
N GLY A 100 21.45 3.02 7.72
CA GLY A 100 21.96 2.15 6.66
C GLY A 100 21.56 0.67 6.79
N LYS A 101 20.65 0.34 7.71
CA LYS A 101 20.10 -1.01 7.86
C LYS A 101 18.90 -1.19 6.91
N GLN A 102 18.59 -2.45 6.59
CA GLN A 102 17.37 -2.77 5.86
C GLN A 102 16.13 -2.63 6.78
N ALA A 103 14.96 -2.46 6.18
CA ALA A 103 13.71 -2.54 6.92
C ALA A 103 13.52 -3.94 7.51
N SER A 104 12.93 -4.03 8.70
CA SER A 104 12.78 -5.30 9.44
C SER A 104 12.04 -6.40 8.67
N TYR A 105 11.13 -6.00 7.79
CA TYR A 105 10.34 -6.90 6.96
C TYR A 105 11.06 -7.34 5.67
N ASP A 106 12.17 -6.68 5.33
CA ASP A 106 13.01 -7.04 4.17
C ASP A 106 14.18 -7.98 4.58
N GLU A 107 14.64 -7.89 5.84
CA GLU A 107 15.77 -8.69 6.36
C GLU A 107 15.55 -10.19 6.29
N SER A 108 14.40 -10.69 6.74
CA SER A 108 14.14 -12.13 6.84
C SER A 108 14.08 -12.84 5.48
N GLY A 109 13.80 -12.08 4.41
CA GLY A 109 13.73 -12.61 3.05
C GLY A 109 14.96 -12.27 2.19
N GLY A 110 15.94 -11.54 2.72
CA GLY A 110 17.09 -11.07 1.94
C GLY A 110 16.71 -10.12 0.79
N TYR A 111 15.58 -9.42 0.92
CA TYR A 111 15.07 -8.52 -0.11
C TYR A 111 15.92 -7.25 -0.16
N ASN A 112 16.29 -6.83 -1.37
CA ASN A 112 16.97 -5.56 -1.59
C ASN A 112 16.02 -4.58 -2.28
N LEU A 113 15.85 -3.42 -1.65
CA LEU A 113 15.19 -2.29 -2.27
C LEU A 113 16.21 -1.53 -3.11
N ARG A 114 16.00 -1.50 -4.43
CA ARG A 114 16.72 -0.57 -5.31
C ARG A 114 15.83 0.64 -5.56
N ALA A 115 16.28 1.80 -5.08
CA ALA A 115 15.72 3.08 -5.46
C ALA A 115 16.57 3.65 -6.60
N LYS A 116 15.95 3.96 -7.73
CA LYS A 116 16.55 4.80 -8.76
C LYS A 116 16.21 6.26 -8.48
N PRO A 117 17.12 7.21 -8.74
CA PRO A 117 16.78 8.63 -8.64
C PRO A 117 15.61 8.92 -9.58
N ILE A 118 14.58 9.54 -9.01
CA ILE A 118 13.36 9.92 -9.74
C ILE A 118 13.59 11.24 -10.46
N GLY A 119 13.20 11.28 -11.73
CA GLY A 119 13.23 12.50 -12.54
C GLY A 119 11.99 13.37 -12.30
N TRP A 120 12.10 14.68 -12.56
CA TRP A 120 11.01 15.64 -12.42
C TRP A 120 9.74 15.24 -13.20
N VAL A 121 9.90 14.61 -14.37
CA VAL A 121 8.78 14.12 -15.18
C VAL A 121 7.95 13.07 -14.44
N GLN A 122 8.60 12.17 -13.70
CA GLN A 122 7.91 11.13 -12.92
C GLN A 122 7.17 11.74 -11.74
N VAL A 123 7.79 12.72 -11.07
CA VAL A 123 7.18 13.45 -9.95
C VAL A 123 5.94 14.22 -10.42
N ILE A 124 6.05 14.96 -11.52
CA ILE A 124 4.94 15.73 -12.09
C ILE A 124 3.84 14.79 -12.59
N GLY A 125 4.19 13.71 -13.30
CA GLY A 125 3.23 12.71 -13.76
C GLY A 125 2.45 12.06 -12.63
N PHE A 126 3.14 11.65 -11.56
CA PHE A 126 2.50 11.10 -10.36
C PHE A 126 1.61 12.14 -9.67
N GLY A 127 2.10 13.38 -9.51
CA GLY A 127 1.33 14.48 -8.94
C GLY A 127 0.05 14.78 -9.72
N MET A 128 0.11 14.84 -11.06
CA MET A 128 -1.06 15.06 -11.90
C MET A 128 -2.06 13.89 -11.84
N ALA A 129 -1.58 12.64 -11.85
CA ALA A 129 -2.45 11.47 -11.71
C ALA A 129 -3.17 11.44 -10.35
N TYR A 130 -2.47 11.84 -9.29
CA TYR A 130 -3.06 11.96 -7.96
C TYR A 130 -4.09 13.10 -7.89
N LEU A 131 -3.78 14.27 -8.47
CA LEU A 131 -4.70 15.40 -8.54
C LEU A 131 -5.95 15.06 -9.37
N SER A 132 -5.80 14.36 -10.50
CA SER A 132 -6.94 13.97 -11.33
C SER A 132 -7.85 12.97 -10.61
N LEU A 133 -7.29 12.04 -9.83
CA LEU A 133 -8.05 11.16 -8.95
C LEU A 133 -8.85 11.95 -7.92
N ILE A 134 -8.23 12.92 -7.24
CA ILE A 134 -8.91 13.79 -6.25
C ILE A 134 -10.06 14.55 -6.92
N VAL A 135 -9.80 15.20 -8.06
CA VAL A 135 -10.82 15.94 -8.80
C VAL A 135 -11.95 15.00 -9.24
N GLY A 136 -11.62 13.81 -9.73
CA GLY A 136 -12.61 12.79 -10.08
C GLY A 136 -13.49 12.40 -8.91
N ILE A 137 -12.91 12.16 -7.73
CA ILE A 137 -13.67 11.87 -6.50
C ILE A 137 -14.53 13.07 -6.09
N MET A 138 -14.01 14.29 -6.16
CA MET A 138 -14.77 15.50 -5.86
C MET A 138 -15.95 15.69 -6.82
N LEU A 139 -15.76 15.42 -8.11
CA LEU A 139 -16.82 15.48 -9.11
C LEU A 139 -17.86 14.38 -8.88
N LEU A 140 -17.44 13.16 -8.57
CA LEU A 140 -18.35 12.06 -8.20
C LEU A 140 -19.16 12.41 -6.96
N LYS A 141 -18.55 13.01 -5.94
CA LYS A 141 -19.26 13.52 -4.75
C LYS A 141 -20.19 14.69 -5.07
N ARG A 142 -19.84 15.51 -6.07
CA ARG A 142 -20.68 16.65 -6.49
C ARG A 142 -21.89 16.19 -7.32
N ILE A 143 -21.73 15.15 -8.12
CA ILE A 143 -22.79 14.56 -8.96
C ILE A 143 -23.68 13.63 -8.10
N GLY A 144 -23.08 12.90 -7.16
CA GLY A 144 -23.78 12.14 -6.12
C GLY A 144 -24.18 13.03 -4.94
N LEU A 145 -25.28 13.77 -5.13
CA LEU A 145 -25.97 14.60 -4.15
C LEU A 145 -25.93 14.07 -2.71
N TYR A 146 -25.76 15.00 -1.76
CA TYR A 146 -26.07 14.87 -0.34
C TYR A 146 -27.32 14.02 -0.09
N HIS A 147 -27.11 12.82 0.43
CA HIS A 147 -28.04 12.13 1.32
C HIS A 147 -27.23 11.46 2.42
#